data_AF-A0A920TLW5-F1
#
_entry.id   AF-A0A920TLW5-F1
#
_cell.length_a   1.000
_cell.length_b   1.000
_cell.length_c   1.000
_cell.angle_alpha   90.00
_cell.angle_beta   90.00
_cell.angle_gamma   90.00
#
_symmetry.space_group_name_H-M   'P 1'
#
loop_
_entity.id
_entity.type
_entity.pdbx_description
1 polymer ?
#
loop_
_entity_poly.entity_id
_entity_poly.type
_entity_poly.pdbx_seq_one_letter_code
_entity_poly.pdbx_strand_id
1 'polypeptide(L)'
;MQDATAQMALLQFMMAGKDKVAAPTTVHWITDSGQGQCWYRFICAKDINGEVYDFLESVSNKNGIGFWKPGAGIIHPVILENYAFPGGMMIGTDSQP
;
A
#
# COMPACT_ATOMS: atom_id res chain seq x y z
N MET A 1 0.50 -0.97 -5.08
CA MET A 1 -0.82 -1.51 -4.67
C MET A 1 -1.41 -0.61 -3.61
N GLN A 2 -2.73 -0.42 -3.62
CA GLN A 2 -3.45 0.32 -2.59
C GLN A 2 -4.01 -0.64 -1.53
N ASP A 3 -4.09 -0.24 -0.27
CA ASP A 3 -4.57 -1.03 0.88
C ASP A 3 -5.79 -1.94 0.61
N ALA A 4 -6.87 -1.38 0.06
CA ALA A 4 -8.10 -2.11 -0.23
C ALA A 4 -7.90 -3.27 -1.24
N THR A 5 -6.98 -3.11 -2.19
CA THR A 5 -6.65 -4.14 -3.19
C THR A 5 -5.43 -4.98 -2.82
N ALA A 6 -4.59 -4.50 -1.92
CA ALA A 6 -3.36 -5.15 -1.47
C ALA A 6 -3.64 -6.39 -0.60
N GLN A 7 -4.70 -6.38 0.22
CA GLN A 7 -5.03 -7.53 1.07
C GLN A 7 -5.22 -8.81 0.25
N MET A 8 -6.10 -8.76 -0.76
CA MET A 8 -6.40 -9.92 -1.59
C MET A 8 -5.22 -10.29 -2.49
N ALA A 9 -4.52 -9.30 -3.04
CA ALA A 9 -3.32 -9.54 -3.85
C ALA A 9 -2.23 -10.27 -3.05
N LEU A 10 -1.99 -9.87 -1.80
CA LEU A 10 -1.00 -10.50 -0.92
C LEU A 10 -1.44 -11.90 -0.45
N LEU A 11 -2.73 -12.10 -0.15
CA LEU A 11 -3.26 -13.43 0.14
C LEU A 11 -3.02 -14.40 -1.03
N GLN A 12 -3.35 -13.97 -2.25
CA GLN A 12 -3.10 -14.76 -3.45
C GLN A 12 -1.60 -15.00 -3.68
N PHE A 13 -0.76 -14.00 -3.40
CA PHE A 13 0.68 -14.12 -3.51
C PHE A 13 1.25 -15.15 -2.52
N MET A 14 0.78 -15.15 -1.27
CA MET A 14 1.17 -16.16 -0.28
C MET A 14 0.72 -17.57 -0.69
N MET A 15 -0.47 -17.70 -1.27
CA MET A 15 -0.97 -18.98 -1.79
C MET A 15 -0.18 -19.48 -3.01
N ALA A 16 0.43 -18.58 -3.78
CA ALA A 16 1.29 -18.94 -4.90
C ALA A 16 2.63 -19.59 -4.47
N GLY A 17 2.92 -19.65 -3.16
CA GLY A 17 4.10 -20.33 -2.62
C GLY A 17 5.43 -19.67 -3.00
N LYS A 18 5.42 -18.37 -3.31
CA LYS A 18 6.64 -17.61 -3.64
C LYS A 18 7.24 -16.97 -2.40
N ASP A 19 8.55 -17.06 -2.25
CA ASP A 19 9.26 -16.50 -1.10
C ASP A 19 9.34 -14.97 -1.14
N LYS A 20 9.57 -14.39 -2.33
CA LYS A 20 9.73 -12.93 -2.51
C LYS A 20 9.15 -12.44 -3.84
N VAL A 21 8.85 -11.15 -3.90
CA VAL A 21 8.43 -10.50 -5.15
C VAL A 21 9.54 -10.50 -6.20
N ALA A 22 9.15 -10.59 -7.47
CA ALA A 22 10.06 -10.63 -8.60
C ALA A 22 10.48 -9.24 -9.10
N ALA A 23 9.70 -8.21 -8.78
CA ALA A 23 9.94 -6.83 -9.18
C ALA A 23 9.75 -5.88 -7.97
N PRO A 24 10.38 -4.70 -7.97
CA PRO A 24 10.14 -3.69 -6.94
C PRO A 24 8.65 -3.41 -6.80
N THR A 25 8.10 -3.71 -5.63
CA THR A 25 6.66 -3.65 -5.37
C THR A 25 6.43 -2.83 -4.11
N THR A 26 5.44 -1.95 -4.12
CA THR A 26 5.07 -1.14 -2.96
C THR A 26 3.58 -1.25 -2.64
N VAL A 27 3.25 -1.27 -1.35
CA VAL A 27 1.88 -1.20 -0.81
C VAL A 27 1.72 0.16 -0.14
N HIS A 28 0.62 0.85 -0.46
CA HIS A 28 0.31 2.18 0.05
C HIS A 28 -1.00 2.16 0.82
N TRP A 29 -0.96 2.64 2.07
CA TRP A 29 -2.15 2.85 2.88
C TRP A 29 -2.73 4.23 2.62
N ILE A 30 -3.93 4.28 2.02
CA ILE A 30 -4.62 5.54 1.75
C ILE A 30 -5.62 5.76 2.86
N THR A 31 -5.24 6.55 3.85
CA THR A 31 -6.23 7.18 4.72
C THR A 31 -6.89 8.28 3.89
N ASP A 32 -8.17 8.10 3.54
CA ASP A 32 -8.98 9.13 2.88
C ASP A 32 -8.96 10.40 3.74
N SER A 33 -8.07 11.31 3.37
CA SER A 33 -7.97 12.64 3.94
C SER A 33 -8.70 13.58 3.01
N GLY A 34 -10.00 13.33 2.84
CA GLY A 34 -10.93 14.33 2.35
C GLY A 34 -10.62 15.65 3.04
N GLN A 35 -10.46 16.71 2.22
CA GLN A 35 -10.00 18.04 2.61
C GLN A 35 -10.58 18.44 3.98
N GLY A 36 -9.75 18.38 5.03
CA GLY A 36 -10.06 18.95 6.35
C GLY A 36 -10.45 18.02 7.51
N GLN A 37 -10.23 16.69 7.48
CA GLN A 37 -10.69 15.82 8.58
C GLN A 37 -9.61 15.19 9.47
N CYS A 38 -9.36 15.92 10.57
CA CYS A 38 -9.09 15.49 11.96
C CYS A 38 -8.13 14.31 12.20
N TRP A 39 -7.04 14.58 12.93
CA TRP A 39 -6.14 13.60 13.59
C TRP A 39 -6.88 12.45 14.30
N TYR A 40 -8.08 12.74 14.81
CA TYR A 40 -8.99 11.75 15.39
C TYR A 40 -9.41 10.64 14.41
N ARG A 41 -9.72 10.95 13.14
CA ARG A 41 -10.06 9.91 12.14
C ARG A 41 -8.85 9.04 11.79
N PHE A 42 -7.65 9.59 11.81
CA PHE A 42 -6.42 8.81 11.63
C PHE A 42 -6.21 7.82 12.78
N ILE A 43 -6.40 8.27 14.03
CA ILE A 43 -6.32 7.41 15.22
C ILE A 43 -7.41 6.34 15.18
N CYS A 44 -8.66 6.72 14.94
CA CYS A 44 -9.75 5.76 14.83
C CYS A 44 -9.56 4.78 13.67
N ALA A 45 -9.03 5.21 12.52
CA ALA A 45 -8.76 4.30 11.41
C ALA A 45 -7.64 3.30 11.76
N LYS A 46 -6.63 3.73 12.51
CA LYS A 46 -5.58 2.85 13.02
C LYS A 46 -6.11 1.89 14.09
N ASP A 47 -7.00 2.35 14.97
CA ASP A 47 -7.60 1.50 16.00
C ASP A 47 -8.58 0.48 15.42
N ILE A 48 -9.38 0.88 14.42
CA ILE A 48 -10.38 0.00 13.77
C ILE A 48 -9.71 -0.99 12.81
N ASN A 49 -8.71 -0.56 12.04
CA ASN A 49 -8.07 -1.39 11.01
C ASN A 49 -6.63 -1.80 11.38
N GLY A 50 -6.28 -1.76 12.66
CA GLY A 50 -4.93 -2.06 13.14
C GLY A 50 -4.44 -3.46 12.75
N GLU A 51 -5.31 -4.46 12.83
CA GLU A 51 -4.98 -5.84 12.43
C GLU A 51 -4.62 -5.96 10.96
N VAL A 52 -5.34 -5.23 10.09
CA VAL A 52 -5.05 -5.19 8.65
C VAL A 52 -3.70 -4.52 8.41
N TYR A 53 -3.42 -3.43 9.14
CA TYR A 53 -2.14 -2.73 9.04
C TYR A 53 -0.98 -3.66 9.44
N ASP A 54 -1.09 -4.33 10.58
CA ASP A 54 -0.06 -5.26 11.07
C ASP A 54 0.13 -6.44 10.11
N PHE A 55 -0.96 -6.93 9.51
CA PHE A 55 -0.92 -7.94 8.47
C PHE A 55 -0.18 -7.45 7.21
N LEU A 56 -0.53 -6.28 6.69
CA LEU A 56 0.12 -5.74 5.50
C LEU A 56 1.60 -5.42 5.74
N GLU A 57 1.96 -4.86 6.89
CA GLU A 57 3.36 -4.56 7.26
C GLU A 57 4.17 -5.86 7.39
N SER A 58 3.64 -6.87 8.09
CA SER A 58 4.34 -8.14 8.31
C SER A 58 4.55 -8.93 7.02
N VAL A 59 3.51 -9.06 6.18
CA VAL A 59 3.60 -9.76 4.89
C VAL A 59 4.51 -8.99 3.94
N SER A 60 4.42 -7.65 3.90
CA SER A 60 5.27 -6.85 3.03
C SER A 60 6.75 -7.01 3.40
N ASN A 61 7.07 -6.96 4.70
CA ASN A 61 8.42 -7.17 5.19
C ASN A 61 8.93 -8.59 4.88
N LYS A 62 8.08 -9.61 5.06
CA LYS A 62 8.43 -11.02 4.76
C LYS A 62 8.73 -11.25 3.28
N ASN A 63 7.97 -10.63 2.38
CA ASN A 63 8.05 -10.88 0.94
C ASN A 63 8.88 -9.86 0.15
N GLY A 64 9.57 -8.93 0.83
CA GLY A 64 10.44 -7.93 0.20
C GLY A 64 9.68 -6.81 -0.52
N ILE A 65 8.51 -6.45 -0.02
CA ILE A 65 7.62 -5.43 -0.57
C ILE A 65 7.77 -4.15 0.27
N GLY A 66 7.94 -3.01 -0.40
CA GLY A 66 8.00 -1.72 0.27
C GLY A 66 6.63 -1.35 0.84
N PHE A 67 6.60 -0.83 2.06
CA PHE A 67 5.35 -0.51 2.75
C PHE A 67 5.31 0.96 3.14
N TRP A 68 4.33 1.68 2.58
CA TRP A 68 4.07 3.09 2.89
C TRP A 68 3.01 3.20 3.97
N LYS A 69 3.44 3.75 5.11
CA LYS A 69 2.62 3.85 6.33
C LYS A 69 1.43 4.80 6.14
N PRO A 70 0.36 4.63 6.94
CA PRO A 70 -0.77 5.54 6.98
C PRO A 70 -0.31 7.00 7.09
N GLY A 71 -0.87 7.87 6.27
CA GLY A 71 -0.51 9.30 6.24
C GLY A 71 0.68 9.65 5.35
N ALA A 72 1.25 8.69 4.61
CA ALA A 72 2.28 8.95 3.59
C ALA A 72 1.78 9.77 2.39
N GLY A 73 0.46 9.87 2.21
CA GLY A 73 -0.16 10.61 1.10
C GLY A 73 -0.97 9.69 0.18
N ILE A 74 -1.57 10.30 -0.84
CA ILE A 74 -2.31 9.59 -1.88
C ILE A 74 -1.31 8.84 -2.79
N ILE A 75 -1.69 7.66 -3.29
CA ILE A 75 -0.80 6.76 -4.02
C ILE A 75 -0.18 7.40 -5.28
N HIS A 76 -0.93 8.11 -6.13
CA HIS A 76 -0.39 8.68 -7.37
C HIS A 76 0.64 9.78 -7.15
N PRO A 77 0.43 10.79 -6.28
CA PRO A 77 1.48 11.75 -5.95
C PRO A 77 2.75 11.09 -5.42
N VAL A 78 2.62 10.12 -4.51
CA VAL A 78 3.78 9.40 -3.96
C VAL A 78 4.53 8.63 -5.06
N ILE A 79 3.80 8.00 -5.98
CA ILE A 79 4.39 7.34 -7.16
C ILE A 79 5.12 8.34 -8.04
N LEU A 80 4.49 9.46 -8.37
CA LEU A 80 5.06 10.48 -9.25
C LEU A 80 6.36 11.07 -8.68
N GLU A 81 6.39 11.32 -7.38
CA GLU A 81 7.51 11.96 -6.69
C GLU A 81 8.69 11.00 -6.46
N ASN A 82 8.44 9.71 -6.24
CA ASN A 82 9.47 8.78 -5.77
C ASN A 82 9.83 7.66 -6.74
N TYR A 83 8.94 7.32 -7.68
CA TYR A 83 9.07 6.10 -8.48
C TYR A 83 8.85 6.29 -9.98
N ALA A 84 8.23 7.39 -10.42
CA ALA A 84 8.03 7.67 -11.84
C ALA A 84 9.31 8.18 -12.50
N PHE A 85 9.69 7.59 -13.63
CA PHE A 85 10.77 8.07 -14.48
C PHE A 85 10.48 7.77 -15.95
N PRO A 86 11.02 8.58 -16.89
CA PRO A 86 10.77 8.39 -18.32
C PRO A 86 11.17 6.98 -18.81
N GLY A 87 10.25 6.30 -19.50
CA GLY A 87 10.47 4.96 -20.03
C GLY A 87 10.28 3.81 -19.03
N GLY A 88 9.92 4.09 -17.78
CA GLY A 88 9.54 3.06 -16.80
C GLY A 88 8.16 2.48 -17.08
N MET A 89 7.99 1.17 -16.89
CA MET A 89 6.69 0.50 -16.91
C MET A 89 6.26 0.21 -15.47
N MET A 90 5.11 0.74 -15.06
CA MET A 90 4.52 0.50 -13.76
C MET A 90 3.10 -0.05 -13.91
N ILE A 91 2.73 -1.01 -13.05
CA ILE A 91 1.40 -1.58 -12.97
C ILE A 91 0.84 -1.31 -11.58
N GLY A 92 -0.25 -0.57 -11.49
CA GLY A 92 -0.98 -0.29 -10.26
C GLY A 92 -2.24 -1.14 -10.13
N THR A 93 -2.62 -1.47 -8.89
CA THR A 93 -3.92 -2.07 -8.56
C THR A 93 -4.92 -0.98 -8.14
N ASP A 94 -5.00 0.08 -8.94
CA ASP A 94 -5.99 1.16 -8.81
C ASP A 94 -6.57 1.47 -10.20
N SER A 95 -7.79 2.00 -10.21
CA SER A 95 -8.54 2.37 -11.43
C SER A 95 -7.90 3.54 -12.18
N GLN A 96 -7.21 4.41 -11.46
CA GLN A 96 -6.32 5.42 -12.01
C GLN A 96 -4.89 4.88 -11.78
N PRO A 97 -4.05 4.70 -12.80
CA PRO A 97 -2.67 4.28 -12.60
C PRO A 97 -1.71 5.45 -12.40
#